data_AF-T0QZ42-F1
#
_entry.id   AF-T0QZ42-F1
#
_cell.length_a   1.000
_cell.length_b   1.000
_cell.length_c   1.000
_cell.angle_alpha   90.00
_cell.angle_beta   90.00
_cell.angle_gamma   90.00
#
_symmetry.space_group_name_H-M   'P 1'
#
loop_
_entity.id
_entity.type
_entity.pdbx_description
1 polymer ?
#
loop_
_entity_poly.entity_id
_entity_poly.type
_entity_poly.pdbx_seq_one_letter_code
_entity_poly.pdbx_strand_id
1 'polypeptide(L)'
;MNNIDSSRSNFFPHTKANDSKTSQKIGGAALKQNSYEKQQFIDNYTKRDAKVDIPDAIKDFSRIKKAADSAPSIDNTEKIAALKAQIKEGSYKVDYDALADKILGEEFGVESR
;
A
#
# COMPACT_ATOMS: atom_id res chain seq x y z
N MET A 1 -34.46 -6.57 -12.90
CA MET A 1 -34.29 -8.04 -12.76
C MET A 1 -33.22 -8.48 -13.74
N ASN A 2 -32.07 -8.96 -13.25
CA ASN A 2 -31.04 -9.58 -14.10
C ASN A 2 -31.01 -11.08 -13.80
N ASN A 3 -31.36 -11.88 -14.79
CA ASN A 3 -31.23 -13.33 -14.75
C ASN A 3 -29.77 -13.68 -15.05
N ILE A 4 -28.99 -14.00 -14.01
CA ILE A 4 -27.71 -14.68 -14.19
C ILE A 4 -28.06 -16.16 -14.38
N ASP A 5 -28.04 -16.58 -15.64
CA ASP A 5 -28.10 -17.98 -16.07
C ASP A 5 -26.97 -18.75 -15.36
N SER A 6 -27.39 -19.55 -14.39
CA SER A 6 -26.55 -20.36 -13.51
C SER A 6 -26.19 -21.69 -14.17
N SER A 7 -25.80 -21.66 -15.45
CA SER A 7 -25.36 -22.84 -16.19
C SER A 7 -23.89 -22.74 -16.64
N ARG A 8 -23.05 -23.26 -15.73
CA ARG A 8 -21.69 -23.81 -15.95
C ARG A 8 -20.51 -22.82 -15.85
N SER A 9 -19.63 -23.12 -14.91
CA SER A 9 -18.20 -23.04 -15.19
C SER A 9 -17.55 -24.41 -15.00
N ASN A 10 -16.85 -24.83 -16.05
CA ASN A 10 -16.12 -26.08 -16.22
C ASN A 10 -14.84 -26.16 -15.35
N PHE A 11 -14.95 -26.02 -14.03
CA PHE A 11 -13.78 -26.16 -13.14
C PHE A 11 -13.23 -27.60 -13.07
N PHE A 12 -13.95 -28.58 -13.63
CA PHE A 12 -13.48 -29.97 -13.72
C PHE A 12 -13.67 -30.50 -15.15
N PRO A 13 -12.62 -31.06 -15.78
CA PRO A 13 -12.75 -31.71 -17.07
C PRO A 13 -13.58 -33.01 -16.92
N HIS A 14 -14.59 -33.15 -17.78
CA HIS A 14 -15.57 -34.26 -17.93
C HIS A 14 -16.99 -34.08 -17.34
N THR A 15 -17.54 -32.86 -17.29
CA THR A 15 -18.96 -32.68 -16.96
C THR A 15 -19.84 -32.40 -18.19
N LYS A 16 -20.70 -33.37 -18.55
CA LYS A 16 -21.90 -33.13 -19.38
C LYS A 16 -23.05 -32.85 -18.41
N ALA A 17 -23.58 -31.63 -18.37
CA ALA A 17 -24.72 -31.33 -17.49
C ALA A 17 -26.02 -31.81 -18.14
N ASN A 18 -26.76 -32.66 -17.42
CA ASN A 18 -28.16 -32.97 -17.68
C ASN A 18 -28.94 -32.77 -16.38
N ASP A 19 -29.92 -31.88 -16.44
CA ASP A 19 -30.90 -31.59 -15.40
C ASP A 19 -31.79 -32.80 -15.11
N SER A 20 -31.83 -33.25 -13.86
CA SER A 20 -32.98 -33.96 -13.31
C SER A 20 -33.14 -33.71 -11.81
N LYS A 21 -34.04 -32.78 -11.51
CA LYS A 21 -34.95 -32.75 -10.35
C LYS A 21 -34.61 -33.70 -9.19
N THR A 22 -33.91 -33.20 -8.18
CA THR A 22 -34.23 -33.54 -6.79
C THR A 22 -33.75 -32.42 -5.87
N SER A 23 -34.64 -31.46 -5.60
CA SER A 23 -34.49 -30.55 -4.45
C SER A 23 -34.72 -31.36 -3.17
N GLN A 24 -33.77 -32.26 -2.84
CA GLN A 24 -33.71 -32.82 -1.50
C GLN A 24 -33.28 -31.69 -0.58
N LYS A 25 -34.15 -31.40 0.39
CA LYS A 25 -33.87 -30.56 1.55
C LYS A 25 -32.52 -30.97 2.12
N ILE A 26 -31.49 -30.16 1.87
CA ILE A 26 -30.28 -30.21 2.67
C ILE A 26 -30.72 -29.70 4.04
N GLY A 27 -31.04 -30.64 4.94
CA GLY A 27 -31.36 -30.36 6.33
C GLY A 27 -30.30 -29.45 6.93
N GLY A 28 -30.68 -28.65 7.92
CA GLY A 28 -29.87 -27.61 8.58
C GLY A 28 -28.59 -28.07 9.29
N ALA A 29 -27.96 -29.15 8.84
CA ALA A 29 -26.70 -29.70 9.30
C ALA A 29 -25.51 -29.48 8.32
N ALA A 30 -25.71 -28.84 7.16
CA ALA A 30 -24.68 -28.75 6.11
C ALA A 30 -24.10 -27.35 5.85
N LEU A 31 -24.41 -26.36 6.68
CA LEU A 31 -23.56 -25.19 6.83
C LEU A 31 -22.79 -25.39 8.12
N LYS A 32 -21.70 -26.16 8.06
CA LYS A 32 -20.71 -26.16 9.15
C LYS A 32 -20.16 -24.74 9.23
N GLN A 33 -20.79 -23.93 10.08
CA GLN A 33 -20.28 -22.62 10.44
C GLN A 33 -18.83 -22.79 10.88
N ASN A 34 -17.97 -21.81 10.59
CA ASN A 34 -16.60 -21.81 11.09
C ASN A 34 -16.67 -22.02 12.61
N SER A 35 -16.32 -23.22 13.07
CA SER A 35 -16.27 -23.48 14.50
C SER A 35 -15.17 -22.59 15.08
N TYR A 36 -15.40 -22.11 16.30
CA TYR A 36 -14.40 -21.31 17.02
C TYR A 36 -13.03 -22.01 17.05
N GLU A 37 -13.04 -23.34 17.24
CA GLU A 37 -11.83 -24.18 17.20
C GLU A 37 -11.12 -24.14 15.83
N LYS A 38 -11.87 -24.16 14.73
CA LYS A 38 -11.29 -24.07 13.38
C LYS A 38 -10.72 -22.68 13.12
N GLN A 39 -11.36 -21.63 13.62
CA GLN A 39 -10.83 -20.27 13.54
C GLN A 39 -9.52 -20.14 14.32
N GLN A 40 -9.47 -20.64 15.56
CA GLN A 40 -8.24 -20.67 16.36
C GLN A 40 -7.13 -21.49 15.70
N PHE A 41 -7.46 -22.62 15.06
CA PHE A 41 -6.48 -23.40 14.31
C PHE A 41 -5.92 -22.63 13.12
N ILE A 42 -6.77 -22.00 12.32
CA ILE A 42 -6.36 -21.17 11.17
C ILE A 42 -5.53 -19.98 11.66
N ASP A 43 -5.93 -19.29 12.71
CA ASP A 43 -5.20 -18.14 13.26
C ASP A 43 -3.82 -18.55 13.78
N ASN A 44 -3.70 -19.70 14.45
CA ASN A 44 -2.41 -20.20 14.92
C ASN A 44 -1.52 -20.69 13.78
N TYR A 45 -2.10 -21.34 12.77
CA TYR A 45 -1.37 -21.85 11.62
C TYR A 45 -0.87 -20.69 10.73
N THR A 46 -1.74 -19.72 10.43
CA THR A 46 -1.38 -18.51 9.69
C THR A 46 -0.37 -17.65 10.44
N LYS A 47 -0.47 -17.53 11.77
CA LYS A 47 0.56 -16.86 12.58
C LYS A 47 1.92 -17.54 12.50
N ARG A 48 1.99 -18.87 12.35
CA ARG A 48 3.27 -19.61 12.22
C ARG A 48 3.90 -19.42 10.86
N ASP A 49 3.11 -19.50 9.79
CA ASP A 49 3.59 -19.29 8.42
C ASP A 49 3.89 -17.80 8.13
N ALA A 50 3.19 -16.88 8.80
CA ALA A 50 3.41 -15.44 8.70
C ALA A 50 4.40 -14.87 9.73
N LYS A 51 5.00 -15.70 10.61
CA LYS A 51 5.96 -15.24 11.63
C LYS A 51 7.35 -15.00 11.04
N VAL A 52 7.44 -14.06 10.10
CA VAL A 52 8.67 -13.29 9.97
C VAL A 52 8.55 -12.17 11.00
N ASP A 53 9.21 -12.34 12.15
CA ASP A 53 9.22 -11.32 13.19
C ASP A 53 10.03 -10.13 12.65
N ILE A 54 9.32 -9.13 12.11
CA ILE A 54 9.95 -7.92 11.58
C ILE A 54 10.41 -7.11 12.80
N PRO A 55 11.72 -6.86 12.94
CA PRO A 55 12.25 -5.98 13.99
C PRO A 55 11.56 -4.61 13.94
N ASP A 56 11.31 -4.02 15.12
CA ASP A 56 10.56 -2.77 15.21
C ASP A 56 11.24 -1.61 14.47
N ALA A 57 12.58 -1.59 14.41
CA ALA A 57 13.33 -0.64 13.59
C ALA A 57 12.99 -0.69 12.09
N ILE A 58 12.72 -1.89 11.56
CA ILE A 58 12.33 -2.08 10.15
C ILE A 58 10.87 -1.68 9.92
N LYS A 59 9.99 -1.92 10.90
CA LYS A 59 8.60 -1.42 10.84
C LYS A 59 8.58 0.10 10.82
N ASP A 60 9.38 0.75 11.67
CA ASP A 60 9.44 2.21 11.75
C ASP A 60 10.04 2.83 10.50
N PHE A 61 11.13 2.25 9.97
CA PHE A 61 11.67 2.66 8.67
C PHE A 61 10.62 2.56 7.55
N SER A 62 9.83 1.47 7.52
CA SER A 62 8.78 1.30 6.50
C SER A 62 7.66 2.34 6.62
N ARG A 63 7.32 2.76 7.85
CA ARG A 63 6.31 3.80 8.12
C ARG A 63 6.82 5.16 7.69
N ILE A 64 8.07 5.49 8.05
CA ILE A 64 8.72 6.75 7.66
C ILE A 64 8.84 6.83 6.15
N LYS A 65 9.29 5.77 5.49
CA LYS A 65 9.38 5.72 4.03
C LYS A 65 8.03 5.93 3.36
N LYS A 66 6.97 5.25 3.82
CA LYS A 66 5.62 5.46 3.31
C LYS A 66 5.12 6.88 3.54
N ALA A 67 5.43 7.48 4.68
CA ALA A 67 5.06 8.86 4.98
C ALA A 67 5.82 9.86 4.08
N ALA A 68 7.10 9.62 3.82
CA ALA A 68 7.92 10.42 2.90
C ALA A 68 7.45 10.27 1.45
N ASP A 69 7.16 9.05 0.99
CA ASP A 69 6.66 8.77 -0.35
C ASP A 69 5.24 9.32 -0.57
N SER A 70 4.43 9.39 0.50
CA SER A 70 3.07 9.96 0.48
C SER A 70 3.04 11.46 0.72
N ALA A 71 4.19 12.09 1.01
CA ALA A 71 4.25 13.52 1.17
C ALA A 71 3.93 14.16 -0.19
N PRO A 72 3.03 15.16 -0.24
CA PRO A 72 2.74 15.84 -1.48
C PRO A 72 4.03 16.47 -2.02
N SER A 73 4.28 16.29 -3.31
CA SER A 73 5.34 17.03 -4.00
C SER A 73 5.07 18.51 -3.80
N ILE A 74 5.93 19.19 -3.05
CA ILE A 74 5.81 20.62 -2.80
C ILE A 74 5.87 21.30 -4.16
N ASP A 75 4.73 21.86 -4.59
CA ASP A 75 4.67 22.62 -5.84
C ASP A 75 5.44 23.93 -5.64
N ASN A 76 6.65 23.97 -6.17
CA ASN A 76 7.54 25.13 -6.09
C ASN A 76 7.46 25.99 -7.37
N THR A 77 6.51 25.74 -8.27
CA THR A 77 6.41 26.44 -9.57
C THR A 77 6.32 27.96 -9.42
N GLU A 78 5.48 28.46 -8.51
CA GLU A 78 5.32 29.90 -8.24
C GLU A 78 6.61 30.53 -7.69
N LYS A 79 7.26 29.85 -6.74
CA LYS A 79 8.54 30.32 -6.16
C LYS A 79 9.63 30.39 -7.23
N ILE A 80 9.72 29.37 -8.09
CA ILE A 80 10.69 29.32 -9.19
C ILE A 80 10.41 30.44 -10.20
N ALA A 81 9.15 30.74 -10.50
CA ALA A 81 8.78 31.82 -11.41
C ALA A 81 9.18 33.20 -10.84
N ALA A 82 8.91 33.44 -9.55
CA ALA A 82 9.31 34.67 -8.87
C ALA A 82 10.84 34.85 -8.85
N LEU A 83 11.59 33.79 -8.51
CA LEU A 83 13.05 33.78 -8.55
C LEU A 83 13.60 34.07 -9.95
N LYS A 84 13.05 33.45 -10.99
CA LYS A 84 13.44 33.70 -12.38
C LYS A 84 13.20 35.16 -12.79
N ALA A 85 12.09 35.77 -12.36
CA ALA A 85 11.81 37.17 -12.62
C ALA A 85 12.85 38.09 -11.94
N GLN A 86 13.15 37.85 -10.66
CA GLN A 86 14.15 38.63 -9.90
C GLN A 86 15.56 38.52 -10.51
N ILE A 87 15.95 37.34 -10.99
CA ILE A 87 17.22 37.14 -11.69
C ILE A 87 17.25 37.92 -13.00
N LYS A 88 16.16 37.89 -13.78
CA LYS A 88 16.05 38.62 -15.05
C LYS A 88 16.10 40.13 -14.87
N GLU A 89 15.48 40.63 -13.80
CA GLU A 89 15.49 42.05 -13.42
C GLU A 89 16.82 42.51 -12.81
N GLY A 90 17.72 41.57 -12.48
CA GLY A 90 19.01 41.87 -11.84
C GLY A 90 18.89 42.26 -10.36
N SER A 91 17.72 42.06 -9.74
CA SER A 91 17.46 42.37 -8.33
C SER A 91 17.81 41.21 -7.39
N TYR A 92 18.07 40.02 -7.95
CA TYR A 92 18.46 38.84 -7.18
C TYR A 92 19.86 39.01 -6.57
N LYS A 93 19.95 38.99 -5.24
CA LYS A 93 21.20 39.03 -4.49
C LYS A 93 21.53 37.63 -4.00
N VAL A 94 22.72 37.14 -4.37
CA VAL A 94 23.23 35.87 -3.86
C VAL A 94 23.68 36.09 -2.42
N ASP A 95 23.15 35.29 -1.51
CA ASP A 95 23.66 35.18 -0.15
C ASP A 95 24.81 34.17 -0.17
N TYR A 96 26.04 34.67 0.02
CA TYR A 96 27.25 33.87 -0.04
C TYR A 96 27.42 32.98 1.19
N ASP A 97 26.90 33.40 2.35
CA ASP A 97 26.98 32.62 3.58
C ASP A 97 26.02 31.44 3.48
N ALA A 98 24.78 31.68 3.05
CA ALA A 98 23.81 30.61 2.81
C ALA A 98 24.26 29.65 1.70
N LEU A 99 24.98 30.15 0.68
CA LEU A 99 25.57 29.30 -0.36
C LEU A 99 26.70 28.43 0.20
N ALA A 100 27.58 28.99 1.02
CA ALA A 100 28.66 28.25 1.65
C ALA A 100 28.12 27.18 2.61
N ASP A 101 27.13 27.51 3.44
CA ASP A 101 26.46 26.58 4.33
C ASP A 101 25.80 25.43 3.57
N LYS A 102 25.16 25.72 2.43
CA LYS A 102 24.57 24.69 1.58
C LYS A 102 25.62 23.78 0.97
N ILE A 103 26.72 24.32 0.45
CA ILE A 103 27.83 23.53 -0.09
C ILE A 103 28.43 22.65 1.01
N LEU A 104 28.63 23.20 2.20
CA LEU A 104 29.17 22.47 3.34
C LEU A 104 28.21 21.37 3.82
N GLY A 105 26.91 21.66 3.85
CA GLY A 105 25.86 20.71 4.21
C GLY A 105 25.73 19.55 3.22
N GLU A 106 25.78 19.84 1.91
CA GLU A 106 25.69 18.81 0.85
C GLU A 106 26.94 17.91 0.80
N GLU A 107 28.14 18.49 0.96
CA GLU A 107 29.41 17.75 0.84
C GLU A 107 29.84 17.06 2.14
N PHE A 108 29.56 17.67 3.31
CA PHE A 108 30.08 17.20 4.60
C PHE A 108 29.00 16.81 5.61
N GLY A 109 27.71 16.97 5.29
CA GLY A 109 26.60 16.62 6.20
C GLY A 109 26.60 17.39 7.52
N VAL A 110 27.36 18.49 7.59
CA VAL A 110 27.42 19.36 8.76
C VAL A 110 26.31 20.39 8.60
N GLU A 111 25.12 20.08 9.09
CA GLU A 111 24.07 21.09 9.26
C GLU A 111 24.45 21.97 10.46
N SER A 112 24.78 23.24 10.18
CA SER A 112 24.94 24.28 11.21
C SER A 112 23.62 24.42 11.99
N ARG A 113 23.61 23.94 13.23
CA ARG A 113 22.49 24.10 14.18
C ARG A 113 22.50 25.48 14.82
#